data_AF-A0A7C4XI84-F1
#
_entry.id   AF-A0A7C4XI84-F1
#
_cell.length_a   1.000
_cell.length_b   1.000
_cell.length_c   1.000
_cell.angle_alpha   90.00
_cell.angle_beta   90.00
_cell.angle_gamma   90.00
#
_symmetry.space_group_name_H-M   'P 1'
#
loop_
_entity.id
_entity.type
_entity.pdbx_description
1 polymer ?
#
loop_
_entity_poly.entity_id
_entity_poly.type
_entity_poly.pdbx_seq_one_letter_code
_entity_poly.pdbx_strand_id
1 'polypeptide(L)'
;MLIPKPYKIMQMGLEEKLAILGLMEEGLRTKQSSLERLQKFFDNLERLINKTISGSKISLIKDFSQANAFHTIEVLSEEGKQLARLHMLYLKKPIQCYYLVYVEVQYPFRKKGLGTRVINFFNEFLEDKVAVGILDNVIPRDDPTYTIYLNNGWTPITEFISSDLIAEGGDYMVYVPTKLQIIDLKDKLNRVVYHIKRKKTYIHMRENESMVKKTISEFIDVYNALCIYFEDELKSNTHTPLMRYLFTKYTTKLISFKRRISELVGYTGGESLEQIRISEHVRNIPVQSYTPRGMTERPDLIYGDVKLYNKMPGSLRRQPARFIEALPNYRRPSFVVWLTKKGYGADKKLTIGDLLELGFDPTRLKEFSEENEKYIFERLQLRLVDALLQKTGKLLELKERLKNTSIFGTLLEVNPPLLILKDGGNAYVLRRKIEGIHWDEAMEQLQTNPSFVQYMPHVNLEGILKKSLNKLHSEVEVMLGMELPFDFFTYFVSWNLRTNQPKVVVEYDKSFFERLWIA
;
A
#
# COMPACT_ATOMS: atom_id res chain seq x y z
N MET A 1 -10.43 -37.60 -22.92
CA MET A 1 -9.87 -36.89 -24.10
C MET A 1 -8.75 -35.97 -23.65
N LEU A 2 -7.86 -35.57 -24.57
CA LEU A 2 -6.52 -35.04 -24.28
C LEU A 2 -6.48 -33.88 -23.26
N ILE A 3 -5.85 -34.14 -22.11
CA ILE A 3 -5.57 -33.17 -21.05
C ILE A 3 -4.49 -32.19 -21.54
N PRO A 4 -4.70 -30.86 -21.53
CA PRO A 4 -3.65 -29.89 -21.82
C PRO A 4 -2.57 -29.91 -20.72
N LYS A 5 -1.29 -29.95 -21.10
CA LYS A 5 -0.17 -29.96 -20.14
C LYS A 5 -0.07 -28.63 -19.35
N PRO A 6 0.49 -28.62 -18.12
CA PRO A 6 0.29 -27.54 -17.14
C PRO A 6 0.94 -26.16 -17.43
N TYR A 7 1.52 -25.93 -18.61
CA TYR A 7 2.36 -24.76 -18.89
C TYR A 7 1.60 -23.52 -19.43
N LYS A 8 0.29 -23.62 -19.67
CA LYS A 8 -0.54 -22.54 -20.26
C LYS A 8 -1.13 -21.52 -19.27
N ILE A 9 -1.03 -21.75 -17.96
CA ILE A 9 -1.70 -20.91 -16.93
C ILE A 9 -1.07 -19.50 -16.80
N MET A 10 0.11 -19.27 -17.39
CA MET A 10 0.81 -17.97 -17.37
C MET A 10 0.65 -17.12 -18.65
N GLN A 11 -0.17 -17.55 -19.63
CA GLN A 11 -0.32 -16.87 -20.92
C GLN A 11 -1.57 -15.95 -21.02
N MET A 12 -2.34 -15.84 -19.93
CA MET A 12 -3.78 -15.56 -19.99
C MET A 12 -4.18 -14.09 -20.24
N GLY A 13 -4.87 -13.85 -21.37
CA GLY A 13 -5.49 -12.58 -21.75
C GLY A 13 -6.81 -12.27 -21.02
N LEU A 14 -7.52 -11.20 -21.41
CA LEU A 14 -8.79 -10.79 -20.76
C LEU A 14 -9.88 -11.88 -20.88
N GLU A 15 -10.02 -12.50 -22.05
CA GLU A 15 -10.92 -13.64 -22.27
C GLU A 15 -10.57 -14.85 -21.41
N GLU A 16 -9.30 -15.03 -21.06
CA GLU A 16 -8.84 -16.12 -20.20
C GLU A 16 -8.98 -15.79 -18.70
N LYS A 17 -8.92 -14.50 -18.31
CA LYS A 17 -9.37 -14.03 -16.99
C LYS A 17 -10.88 -14.29 -16.81
N LEU A 18 -11.66 -14.06 -17.87
CA LEU A 18 -13.09 -14.39 -17.93
C LEU A 18 -13.32 -15.90 -17.96
N ALA A 19 -12.50 -16.68 -18.67
CA ALA A 19 -12.56 -18.15 -18.64
C ALA A 19 -12.16 -18.75 -17.28
N ILE A 20 -11.31 -18.08 -16.48
CA ILE A 20 -11.11 -18.47 -15.07
C ILE A 20 -12.38 -18.22 -14.25
N LEU A 21 -13.09 -17.11 -14.48
CA LEU A 21 -14.35 -16.81 -13.80
C LEU A 21 -15.47 -17.78 -14.25
N GLY A 22 -15.50 -18.23 -15.50
CA GLY A 22 -16.37 -19.31 -16.00
C GLY A 22 -15.97 -20.72 -15.52
N LEU A 23 -14.67 -21.05 -15.46
CA LEU A 23 -14.19 -22.31 -14.88
C LEU A 23 -14.38 -22.36 -13.36
N MET A 24 -14.52 -21.20 -12.69
CA MET A 24 -14.99 -21.14 -11.31
C MET A 24 -16.46 -21.54 -11.19
N GLU A 25 -17.27 -21.43 -12.25
CA GLU A 25 -18.66 -21.87 -12.26
C GLU A 25 -18.77 -23.41 -12.26
N GLU A 26 -18.03 -24.09 -13.13
CA GLU A 26 -17.88 -25.56 -13.07
C GLU A 26 -17.18 -26.02 -11.78
N GLY A 27 -16.18 -25.26 -11.35
CA GLY A 27 -15.37 -25.50 -10.14
C GLY A 27 -16.07 -25.17 -8.81
N LEU A 28 -17.21 -24.46 -8.79
CA LEU A 28 -17.96 -24.17 -7.56
C LEU A 28 -18.56 -25.42 -6.91
N ARG A 29 -18.52 -26.57 -7.61
CA ARG A 29 -18.77 -27.90 -7.04
C ARG A 29 -17.64 -28.39 -6.10
N THR A 30 -16.42 -27.83 -6.16
CA THR A 30 -15.27 -28.20 -5.31
C THR A 30 -14.68 -26.98 -4.56
N LYS A 31 -15.09 -26.82 -3.30
CA LYS A 31 -15.15 -25.54 -2.55
C LYS A 31 -13.84 -24.86 -2.11
N GLN A 32 -12.66 -25.41 -2.39
CA GLN A 32 -11.41 -24.96 -1.74
C GLN A 32 -10.37 -24.35 -2.69
N SER A 33 -10.23 -24.86 -3.92
CA SER A 33 -9.17 -24.41 -4.86
C SER A 33 -9.49 -23.08 -5.56
N SER A 34 -10.76 -22.66 -5.59
CA SER A 34 -11.22 -21.41 -6.19
C SER A 34 -10.96 -20.18 -5.31
N LEU A 35 -11.10 -20.31 -3.97
CA LEU A 35 -10.83 -19.22 -3.03
C LEU A 35 -9.37 -18.77 -3.09
N GLU A 36 -8.41 -19.70 -3.06
CA GLU A 36 -6.99 -19.36 -3.11
C GLU A 36 -6.63 -18.60 -4.40
N ARG A 37 -7.26 -18.94 -5.53
CA ARG A 37 -7.02 -18.27 -6.82
C ARG A 37 -7.55 -16.84 -6.81
N LEU A 38 -8.75 -16.62 -6.26
CA LEU A 38 -9.30 -15.29 -6.04
C LEU A 38 -8.44 -14.44 -5.07
N GLN A 39 -7.96 -15.03 -3.99
CA GLN A 39 -7.05 -14.35 -3.05
C GLN A 39 -5.75 -13.96 -3.76
N LYS A 40 -5.08 -14.90 -4.44
CA LYS A 40 -3.87 -14.66 -5.25
C LYS A 40 -4.08 -13.55 -6.30
N PHE A 41 -5.28 -13.42 -6.89
CA PHE A 41 -5.61 -12.34 -7.81
C PHE A 41 -5.64 -10.95 -7.12
N PHE A 42 -6.37 -10.80 -6.01
CA PHE A 42 -6.37 -9.53 -5.27
C PHE A 42 -5.02 -9.22 -4.60
N ASP A 43 -4.25 -10.24 -4.21
CA ASP A 43 -2.88 -10.09 -3.73
C ASP A 43 -1.93 -9.55 -4.80
N ASN A 44 -2.10 -9.98 -6.07
CA ASN A 44 -1.34 -9.45 -7.20
C ASN A 44 -1.67 -7.98 -7.45
N LEU A 45 -2.96 -7.61 -7.48
CA LEU A 45 -3.40 -6.22 -7.60
C LEU A 45 -2.88 -5.37 -6.44
N GLU A 46 -2.89 -5.90 -5.22
CA GLU A 46 -2.35 -5.18 -4.06
C GLU A 46 -0.83 -5.06 -4.06
N ARG A 47 -0.11 -6.03 -4.61
CA ARG A 47 1.34 -5.90 -4.82
C ARG A 47 1.65 -4.83 -5.87
N LEU A 48 0.83 -4.71 -6.93
CA LEU A 48 0.94 -3.61 -7.89
C LEU A 48 0.70 -2.26 -7.20
N ILE A 49 -0.41 -2.12 -6.46
CA ILE A 49 -0.71 -0.94 -5.63
C ILE A 49 0.49 -0.60 -4.74
N ASN A 50 0.99 -1.55 -3.93
CA ASN A 50 2.13 -1.31 -3.05
C ASN A 50 3.40 -0.89 -3.82
N LYS A 51 3.64 -1.45 -5.02
CA LYS A 51 4.77 -1.07 -5.89
C LYS A 51 4.65 0.36 -6.43
N THR A 52 3.46 0.74 -6.88
CA THR A 52 3.18 2.11 -7.39
C THR A 52 3.30 3.15 -6.27
N ILE A 53 3.03 2.74 -5.03
CA ILE A 53 3.06 3.61 -3.84
C ILE A 53 4.44 3.63 -3.16
N SER A 54 5.26 2.58 -3.32
CA SER A 54 6.63 2.57 -2.82
C SER A 54 7.58 3.54 -3.56
N GLY A 55 7.08 4.38 -4.47
CA GLY A 55 7.82 5.50 -5.07
C GLY A 55 8.44 6.50 -4.05
N SER A 56 8.08 6.39 -2.77
CA SER A 56 8.70 7.13 -1.65
C SER A 56 9.91 6.43 -0.99
N LYS A 57 10.27 5.21 -1.39
CA LYS A 57 11.61 4.61 -1.14
C LYS A 57 12.17 4.09 -2.47
N ILE A 58 13.11 4.86 -3.01
CA ILE A 58 13.78 4.76 -4.33
C ILE A 58 13.56 3.42 -5.05
N SER A 59 12.59 3.40 -5.97
CA SER A 59 12.47 2.38 -7.02
C SER A 59 11.79 3.02 -8.23
N LEU A 60 12.46 2.98 -9.38
CA LEU A 60 12.22 3.91 -10.49
C LEU A 60 11.32 3.37 -11.63
N ILE A 61 11.09 4.24 -12.62
CA ILE A 61 10.52 4.10 -14.00
C ILE A 61 8.98 4.17 -14.21
N LYS A 62 8.42 4.86 -15.24
CA LYS A 62 8.81 6.00 -16.14
C LYS A 62 7.72 6.27 -17.20
N ASP A 63 7.42 7.53 -17.54
CA ASP A 63 7.68 8.17 -18.87
C ASP A 63 6.87 9.46 -19.13
N PHE A 64 7.43 10.42 -19.89
CA PHE A 64 6.74 11.58 -20.49
C PHE A 64 7.53 12.27 -21.62
N SER A 65 6.96 13.25 -22.34
CA SER A 65 7.73 14.20 -23.20
C SER A 65 8.81 14.95 -22.38
N GLN A 66 9.75 15.78 -22.86
CA GLN A 66 10.08 16.33 -24.18
C GLN A 66 11.58 16.09 -24.47
N ALA A 67 12.04 16.46 -25.66
CA ALA A 67 13.46 16.66 -26.02
C ALA A 67 14.47 15.56 -25.60
N ASN A 68 14.16 14.31 -25.94
CA ASN A 68 15.12 13.30 -26.41
C ASN A 68 16.36 12.99 -25.54
N ALA A 69 16.15 12.71 -24.26
CA ALA A 69 17.15 12.07 -23.40
C ALA A 69 16.67 10.77 -22.73
N PHE A 70 15.36 10.53 -22.64
CA PHE A 70 14.79 9.34 -22.02
C PHE A 70 14.49 8.31 -23.11
N HIS A 71 15.13 7.15 -23.06
CA HIS A 71 14.85 6.01 -23.94
C HIS A 71 14.19 4.87 -23.15
N THR A 72 13.45 4.04 -23.87
CA THR A 72 12.71 2.88 -23.38
C THR A 72 12.97 1.74 -24.35
N ILE A 73 13.32 0.56 -23.83
CA ILE A 73 13.50 -0.66 -24.62
C ILE A 73 12.49 -1.68 -24.11
N GLU A 74 11.69 -2.21 -25.01
CA GLU A 74 10.72 -3.27 -24.72
C GLU A 74 11.25 -4.61 -25.21
N VAL A 75 11.23 -5.61 -24.35
CA VAL A 75 11.56 -6.99 -24.72
C VAL A 75 10.24 -7.72 -24.91
N LEU A 76 9.90 -8.00 -26.17
CA LEU A 76 8.68 -8.70 -26.56
C LEU A 76 8.92 -10.20 -26.73
N SER A 77 7.86 -11.00 -26.66
CA SER A 77 7.86 -12.38 -27.15
C SER A 77 7.66 -12.43 -28.67
N GLU A 78 7.82 -13.62 -29.25
CA GLU A 78 7.45 -13.90 -30.66
C GLU A 78 5.97 -13.61 -30.95
N GLU A 79 5.10 -13.68 -29.92
CA GLU A 79 3.68 -13.30 -29.97
C GLU A 79 3.43 -11.79 -29.76
N GLY A 80 4.50 -10.97 -29.72
CA GLY A 80 4.41 -9.52 -29.47
C GLY A 80 4.13 -9.11 -28.02
N LYS A 81 4.09 -10.05 -27.06
CA LYS A 81 3.77 -9.77 -25.65
C LYS A 81 4.98 -9.21 -24.91
N GLN A 82 4.83 -8.06 -24.23
CA GLN A 82 5.92 -7.46 -23.45
C GLN A 82 6.32 -8.33 -22.24
N LEU A 83 7.52 -8.92 -22.29
CA LEU A 83 8.12 -9.78 -21.27
C LEU A 83 8.92 -8.99 -20.22
N ALA A 84 9.63 -7.97 -20.69
CA ALA A 84 10.40 -7.06 -19.85
C ALA A 84 10.46 -5.67 -20.49
N ARG A 85 10.83 -4.66 -19.71
CA ARG A 85 11.08 -3.30 -20.20
C ARG A 85 12.21 -2.67 -19.41
N LEU A 86 13.19 -2.12 -20.11
CA LEU A 86 14.23 -1.26 -19.54
C LEU A 86 13.88 0.17 -19.89
N HIS A 87 14.24 1.12 -19.03
CA HIS A 87 14.34 2.49 -19.49
C HIS A 87 15.63 3.15 -18.98
N MET A 88 16.14 4.09 -19.76
CA MET A 88 17.47 4.68 -19.57
C MET A 88 17.44 6.19 -19.84
N LEU A 89 18.32 6.93 -19.18
CA LEU A 89 18.54 8.36 -19.39
C LEU A 89 19.90 8.54 -20.07
N TYR A 90 19.88 8.98 -21.32
CA TYR A 90 21.07 9.37 -22.06
C TYR A 90 21.60 10.73 -21.56
N LEU A 91 22.88 10.76 -21.25
CA LEU A 91 23.65 11.93 -20.86
C LEU A 91 24.81 12.06 -21.86
N LYS A 92 24.84 13.15 -22.62
CA LYS A 92 25.87 13.40 -23.65
C LYS A 92 27.17 14.01 -23.09
N LYS A 93 27.12 14.62 -21.90
CA LYS A 93 28.24 15.29 -21.24
C LYS A 93 28.36 14.84 -19.78
N PRO A 94 29.59 14.76 -19.23
CA PRO A 94 30.88 14.98 -19.90
C PRO A 94 31.35 13.83 -20.79
N ILE A 95 30.67 12.69 -20.74
CA ILE A 95 30.88 11.50 -21.58
C ILE A 95 29.53 11.01 -22.09
N GLN A 96 29.53 10.20 -23.16
CA GLN A 96 28.34 9.47 -23.56
C GLN A 96 28.04 8.42 -22.50
N CYS A 97 26.91 8.56 -21.83
CA CYS A 97 26.49 7.71 -20.74
C CYS A 97 25.00 7.40 -20.86
N TYR A 98 24.61 6.14 -20.63
CA TYR A 98 23.23 5.75 -20.41
C TYR A 98 23.08 5.37 -18.93
N TYR A 99 22.42 6.24 -18.16
CA TYR A 99 21.99 5.89 -16.83
C TYR A 99 20.80 4.92 -16.94
N LEU A 100 20.98 3.65 -16.62
CA LEU A 100 19.91 2.66 -16.55
C LEU A 100 19.07 2.99 -15.32
N VAL A 101 17.85 3.43 -15.57
CA VAL A 101 17.00 4.03 -14.54
C VAL A 101 16.33 2.91 -13.72
N TYR A 102 15.94 1.80 -14.36
CA TYR A 102 15.43 0.55 -13.76
C TYR A 102 15.14 -0.51 -14.86
N VAL A 103 14.83 -1.73 -14.44
CA VAL A 103 14.39 -2.85 -15.30
C VAL A 103 13.12 -3.51 -14.72
N GLU A 104 12.03 -3.55 -15.49
CA GLU A 104 10.87 -4.40 -15.17
C GLU A 104 11.00 -5.75 -15.85
N VAL A 105 10.97 -6.83 -15.07
CA VAL A 105 10.62 -8.17 -15.57
C VAL A 105 9.21 -8.51 -15.09
N GLN A 106 8.34 -8.89 -16.03
CA GLN A 106 6.97 -9.30 -15.73
C GLN A 106 6.95 -10.52 -14.80
N TYR A 107 6.05 -10.52 -13.81
CA TYR A 107 6.07 -11.49 -12.71
C TYR A 107 6.16 -12.98 -13.14
N PRO A 108 5.44 -13.46 -14.18
CA PRO A 108 5.53 -14.85 -14.64
C PRO A 108 6.91 -15.28 -15.17
N PHE A 109 7.79 -14.31 -15.46
CA PHE A 109 9.11 -14.53 -16.07
C PHE A 109 10.27 -14.21 -15.11
N ARG A 110 9.97 -13.77 -13.88
CA ARG A 110 10.98 -13.63 -12.81
C ARG A 110 11.52 -15.00 -12.39
N LYS A 111 12.75 -15.03 -11.88
CA LYS A 111 13.50 -16.24 -11.52
C LYS A 111 13.70 -17.27 -12.65
N LYS A 112 13.41 -16.92 -13.91
CA LYS A 112 13.64 -17.75 -15.12
C LYS A 112 14.80 -17.23 -15.99
N GLY A 113 15.80 -16.58 -15.38
CA GLY A 113 16.96 -16.01 -16.09
C GLY A 113 16.68 -14.79 -16.99
N LEU A 114 15.42 -14.37 -17.17
CA LEU A 114 15.09 -13.25 -18.06
C LEU A 114 15.74 -11.93 -17.62
N GLY A 115 15.87 -11.66 -16.32
CA GLY A 115 16.60 -10.49 -15.81
C GLY A 115 18.04 -10.44 -16.32
N THR A 116 18.78 -11.54 -16.20
CA THR A 116 20.15 -11.69 -16.72
C THR A 116 20.21 -11.43 -18.23
N ARG A 117 19.30 -12.02 -19.02
CA ARG A 117 19.23 -11.80 -20.47
C ARG A 117 18.97 -10.33 -20.84
N VAL A 118 18.12 -9.65 -20.05
CA VAL A 118 17.78 -8.24 -20.22
C VAL A 118 18.98 -7.34 -19.90
N ILE A 119 19.77 -7.65 -18.87
CA ILE A 119 21.02 -6.92 -18.58
C ILE A 119 22.08 -7.18 -19.66
N ASN A 120 22.25 -8.42 -20.14
CA ASN A 120 23.22 -8.72 -21.20
C ASN A 120 22.88 -8.01 -22.52
N PHE A 121 21.62 -8.00 -22.92
CA PHE A 121 21.16 -7.21 -24.08
C PHE A 121 21.46 -5.70 -23.90
N PHE A 122 21.35 -5.18 -22.68
CA PHE A 122 21.71 -3.79 -22.41
C PHE A 122 23.22 -3.55 -22.43
N ASN A 123 24.03 -4.49 -21.94
CA ASN A 123 25.49 -4.44 -22.06
C ASN A 123 25.94 -4.45 -23.53
N GLU A 124 25.35 -5.32 -24.36
CA GLU A 124 25.56 -5.36 -25.82
C GLU A 124 25.21 -4.00 -26.46
N PHE A 125 24.08 -3.40 -26.08
CA PHE A 125 23.71 -2.05 -26.51
C PHE A 125 24.74 -0.98 -26.09
N LEU A 126 25.32 -1.06 -24.88
CA LEU A 126 26.35 -0.13 -24.41
C LEU A 126 27.67 -0.29 -25.19
N GLU A 127 28.04 -1.52 -25.53
CA GLU A 127 29.20 -1.84 -26.40
C GLU A 127 29.01 -1.31 -27.83
N ASP A 128 27.83 -1.49 -28.41
CA ASP A 128 27.49 -0.97 -29.75
C ASP A 128 27.43 0.56 -29.80
N LYS A 129 27.02 1.21 -28.70
CA LYS A 129 27.04 2.68 -28.58
C LYS A 129 28.37 3.24 -28.11
N VAL A 130 29.32 2.41 -27.67
CA VAL A 130 30.60 2.83 -27.09
C VAL A 130 30.35 3.88 -25.99
N ALA A 131 29.39 3.59 -25.12
CA ALA A 131 28.86 4.52 -24.11
C ALA A 131 28.83 3.88 -22.72
N VAL A 132 29.15 4.64 -21.68
CA VAL A 132 29.20 4.14 -20.29
C VAL A 132 27.80 3.83 -19.78
N GLY A 133 27.61 2.66 -19.16
CA GLY A 133 26.44 2.38 -18.34
C GLY A 133 26.65 2.89 -16.92
N ILE A 134 25.64 3.53 -16.32
CA ILE A 134 25.58 3.77 -14.87
C ILE A 134 24.21 3.34 -14.36
N LEU A 135 24.13 2.80 -13.15
CA LEU A 135 22.86 2.56 -12.43
C LEU A 135 23.02 2.80 -10.93
N ASP A 136 21.92 2.94 -10.22
CA ASP A 136 21.87 2.93 -8.74
C ASP A 136 21.32 1.57 -8.31
N ASN A 137 22.12 0.73 -7.64
CA ASN A 137 21.72 -0.62 -7.27
C ASN A 137 20.84 -0.60 -6.01
N VAL A 138 19.56 -0.27 -6.20
CA VAL A 138 18.55 -0.19 -5.14
C VAL A 138 18.06 -1.55 -4.62
N ILE A 139 18.65 -2.66 -5.09
CA ILE A 139 18.30 -4.00 -4.62
C ILE A 139 18.84 -4.16 -3.18
N PRO A 140 18.05 -4.64 -2.20
CA PRO A 140 18.56 -4.93 -0.86
C PRO A 140 19.68 -5.97 -0.89
N ARG A 141 20.71 -5.80 -0.05
CA ARG A 141 21.91 -6.67 -0.04
C ARG A 141 21.62 -8.13 0.35
N ASP A 142 20.48 -8.36 1.01
CA ASP A 142 19.93 -9.65 1.39
C ASP A 142 19.02 -10.28 0.31
N ASP A 143 18.65 -9.56 -0.75
CA ASP A 143 17.89 -10.14 -1.86
C ASP A 143 18.80 -11.01 -2.74
N PRO A 144 18.41 -12.25 -3.10
CA PRO A 144 19.19 -13.13 -3.97
C PRO A 144 19.53 -12.58 -5.36
N THR A 145 18.93 -11.46 -5.78
CA THR A 145 19.22 -10.78 -7.05
C THR A 145 20.16 -9.58 -6.91
N TYR A 146 20.62 -9.22 -5.71
CA TYR A 146 21.54 -8.10 -5.48
C TYR A 146 22.80 -8.14 -6.37
N THR A 147 23.37 -9.33 -6.54
CA THR A 147 24.59 -9.56 -7.31
C THR A 147 24.35 -9.63 -8.83
N ILE A 148 23.12 -9.40 -9.32
CA ILE A 148 22.81 -9.53 -10.76
C ILE A 148 23.70 -8.61 -11.61
N TYR A 149 23.97 -7.39 -11.18
CA TYR A 149 24.79 -6.45 -11.94
C TYR A 149 26.27 -6.86 -11.93
N LEU A 150 26.81 -7.20 -10.75
CA LEU A 150 28.16 -7.74 -10.58
C LEU A 150 28.41 -8.97 -11.49
N ASN A 151 27.48 -9.92 -11.48
CA ASN A 151 27.56 -11.16 -12.26
C ASN A 151 27.46 -10.93 -13.78
N ASN A 152 27.08 -9.72 -14.24
CA ASN A 152 27.04 -9.34 -15.65
C ASN A 152 28.00 -8.17 -15.94
N GLY A 153 29.14 -8.10 -15.24
CA GLY A 153 30.26 -7.21 -15.59
C GLY A 153 30.12 -5.75 -15.19
N TRP A 154 29.16 -5.41 -14.31
CA TRP A 154 29.07 -4.08 -13.71
C TRP A 154 29.94 -4.01 -12.46
N THR A 155 30.73 -2.95 -12.31
CA THR A 155 31.58 -2.72 -11.13
C THR A 155 31.06 -1.58 -10.25
N PRO A 156 31.23 -1.63 -8.91
CA PRO A 156 30.90 -0.51 -8.04
C PRO A 156 31.64 0.77 -8.43
N ILE A 157 30.96 1.92 -8.41
CA ILE A 157 31.59 3.19 -8.80
C ILE A 157 32.75 3.58 -7.87
N THR A 158 32.78 3.03 -6.65
CA THR A 158 33.86 3.19 -5.66
C THR A 158 35.21 2.63 -6.13
N GLU A 159 35.23 1.75 -7.13
CA GLU A 159 36.48 1.29 -7.76
C GLU A 159 37.13 2.40 -8.63
N PHE A 160 36.33 3.37 -9.09
CA PHE A 160 36.81 4.51 -9.89
C PHE A 160 36.95 5.79 -9.05
N ILE A 161 36.10 5.98 -8.03
CA ILE A 161 35.92 7.26 -7.31
C ILE A 161 35.96 7.05 -5.80
N SER A 162 36.57 8.01 -5.07
CA SER A 162 36.55 8.05 -3.61
C SER A 162 35.13 8.03 -3.04
N SER A 163 34.92 7.32 -1.92
CA SER A 163 33.64 7.14 -1.21
C SER A 163 32.91 8.43 -0.86
N ASP A 164 33.65 9.49 -0.59
CA ASP A 164 33.16 10.65 0.16
C ASP A 164 32.15 11.50 -0.64
N LEU A 165 32.14 11.35 -1.97
CA LEU A 165 31.16 11.97 -2.88
C LEU A 165 29.84 11.17 -3.01
N ILE A 166 29.83 9.93 -2.52
CA ILE A 166 28.73 8.97 -2.59
C ILE A 166 27.92 8.92 -1.28
N ALA A 167 28.42 9.58 -0.21
CA ALA A 167 27.89 9.57 1.16
C ALA A 167 26.39 9.94 1.32
N GLU A 168 25.74 10.52 0.30
CA GLU A 168 24.30 10.86 0.28
C GLU A 168 23.41 9.77 -0.37
N GLY A 169 23.82 8.49 -0.30
CA GLY A 169 22.93 7.34 -0.54
C GLY A 169 22.65 6.98 -2.01
N GLY A 170 23.51 6.12 -2.56
CA GLY A 170 23.26 5.33 -3.77
C GLY A 170 24.38 4.30 -3.98
N ASP A 171 24.03 3.02 -4.12
CA ASP A 171 24.98 1.93 -4.42
C ASP A 171 25.24 1.92 -5.94
N TYR A 172 25.86 3.00 -6.44
CA TYR A 172 26.06 3.23 -7.87
C TYR A 172 27.01 2.19 -8.49
N MET A 173 26.59 1.61 -9.61
CA MET A 173 27.37 0.67 -10.41
C MET A 173 27.65 1.26 -11.80
N VAL A 174 28.78 0.89 -12.40
CA VAL A 174 29.25 1.36 -13.70
C VAL A 174 29.52 0.16 -14.62
N TYR A 175 29.19 0.30 -15.89
CA TYR A 175 29.63 -0.59 -16.96
C TYR A 175 30.46 0.22 -17.96
N VAL A 176 31.70 -0.22 -18.18
CA VAL A 176 32.64 0.44 -19.11
C VAL A 176 32.82 -0.48 -20.32
N PRO A 177 32.35 -0.08 -21.52
CA PRO A 177 32.54 -0.86 -22.74
C PRO A 177 34.03 -1.13 -23.03
N THR A 178 34.34 -2.34 -23.48
CA THR A 178 35.70 -2.79 -23.81
C THR A 178 36.38 -1.93 -24.87
N LYS A 179 35.61 -1.37 -25.81
CA LYS A 179 36.11 -0.48 -26.88
C LYS A 179 36.35 0.96 -26.41
N LEU A 180 35.97 1.33 -25.18
CA LEU A 180 35.93 2.71 -24.74
C LEU A 180 37.27 3.19 -24.17
N GLN A 181 38.04 3.90 -24.99
CA GLN A 181 39.28 4.57 -24.55
C GLN A 181 38.98 6.02 -24.11
N ILE A 182 38.96 6.27 -22.79
CA ILE A 182 38.70 7.59 -22.21
C ILE A 182 39.81 7.99 -21.23
N ILE A 183 40.50 9.08 -21.56
CA ILE A 183 41.34 9.84 -20.62
C ILE A 183 40.44 10.51 -19.57
N ASP A 184 40.85 10.52 -18.30
CA ASP A 184 40.13 11.13 -17.16
C ASP A 184 38.73 10.56 -16.86
N LEU A 185 38.53 9.25 -17.07
CA LEU A 185 37.25 8.57 -16.80
C LEU A 185 36.72 8.87 -15.37
N LYS A 186 37.60 8.96 -14.37
CA LYS A 186 37.26 9.29 -12.97
C LYS A 186 36.57 10.65 -12.81
N ASP A 187 37.15 11.74 -13.33
CA ASP A 187 36.55 13.08 -13.29
C ASP A 187 35.24 13.15 -14.10
N LYS A 188 35.21 12.43 -15.23
CA LYS A 188 34.03 12.33 -16.07
C LYS A 188 32.87 11.63 -15.35
N LEU A 189 33.10 10.47 -14.74
CA LEU A 189 32.10 9.75 -13.93
C LEU A 189 31.60 10.60 -12.75
N ASN A 190 32.51 11.28 -12.03
CA ASN A 190 32.19 12.22 -10.95
C ASN A 190 31.12 13.24 -11.37
N ARG A 191 31.36 13.90 -12.50
CA ARG A 191 30.42 14.90 -13.04
C ARG A 191 29.13 14.24 -13.53
N VAL A 192 29.16 13.03 -14.11
CA VAL A 192 27.92 12.31 -14.48
C VAL A 192 27.04 12.05 -13.25
N VAL A 193 27.61 11.52 -12.15
CA VAL A 193 26.87 11.28 -10.89
C VAL A 193 26.26 12.56 -10.35
N TYR A 194 27.00 13.67 -10.36
CA TYR A 194 26.46 14.98 -9.97
C TYR A 194 25.26 15.42 -10.83
N HIS A 195 25.29 15.17 -12.15
CA HIS A 195 24.16 15.46 -13.04
C HIS A 195 22.97 14.53 -12.81
N ILE A 196 23.20 13.27 -12.43
CA ILE A 196 22.14 12.33 -12.03
C ILE A 196 21.49 12.79 -10.71
N LYS A 197 22.29 13.06 -9.66
CA LYS A 197 21.82 13.59 -8.37
C LYS A 197 20.94 14.83 -8.55
N ARG A 198 21.40 15.83 -9.32
CA ARG A 198 20.63 17.05 -9.61
C ARG A 198 19.30 16.80 -10.34
N LYS A 199 19.17 15.71 -11.10
CA LYS A 199 17.94 15.35 -11.82
C LYS A 199 17.04 14.38 -11.05
N LYS A 200 17.47 13.84 -9.89
CA LYS A 200 16.80 12.76 -9.14
C LYS A 200 15.32 13.04 -8.87
N THR A 201 14.96 14.23 -8.38
CA THR A 201 13.55 14.61 -8.14
C THR A 201 12.70 14.61 -9.41
N TYR A 202 13.20 15.19 -10.52
CA TYR A 202 12.47 15.22 -11.79
C TYR A 202 12.31 13.82 -12.40
N ILE A 203 13.32 12.95 -12.21
CA ILE A 203 13.23 11.54 -12.56
C ILE A 203 12.07 10.90 -11.78
N HIS A 204 12.04 11.00 -10.45
CA HIS A 204 11.02 10.37 -9.60
C HIS A 204 9.56 10.81 -9.93
N MET A 205 9.32 12.12 -10.11
CA MET A 205 7.96 12.67 -10.32
C MET A 205 7.21 12.00 -11.49
N ARG A 206 7.95 11.70 -12.54
CA ARG A 206 7.49 11.18 -13.83
C ARG A 206 7.41 9.65 -13.90
N GLU A 207 7.89 9.00 -12.85
CA GLU A 207 7.86 7.55 -12.68
C GLU A 207 6.63 7.16 -11.88
N ASN A 208 6.37 7.92 -10.80
CA ASN A 208 5.08 7.95 -10.11
C ASN A 208 3.94 8.09 -11.11
N GLU A 209 4.04 9.04 -12.05
CA GLU A 209 3.05 9.27 -13.11
C GLU A 209 2.78 8.02 -13.96
N SER A 210 3.78 7.44 -14.64
CA SER A 210 3.55 6.23 -15.45
C SER A 210 3.11 4.99 -14.64
N MET A 211 3.58 4.82 -13.41
CA MET A 211 3.09 3.75 -12.53
C MET A 211 1.61 3.96 -12.15
N VAL A 212 1.17 5.20 -11.94
CA VAL A 212 -0.23 5.56 -11.74
C VAL A 212 -1.06 5.22 -12.98
N LYS A 213 -0.67 5.69 -14.17
CA LYS A 213 -1.27 5.33 -15.47
C LYS A 213 -1.46 3.83 -15.66
N LYS A 214 -0.40 3.03 -15.44
CA LYS A 214 -0.45 1.56 -15.55
C LYS A 214 -1.43 0.96 -14.56
N THR A 215 -1.39 1.42 -13.31
CA THR A 215 -2.29 0.94 -12.24
C THR A 215 -3.75 1.30 -12.52
N ILE A 216 -4.02 2.49 -13.06
CA ILE A 216 -5.35 2.92 -13.52
C ILE A 216 -5.86 1.98 -14.62
N SER A 217 -5.04 1.65 -15.62
CA SER A 217 -5.42 0.69 -16.67
C SER A 217 -5.74 -0.69 -16.09
N GLU A 218 -4.93 -1.20 -15.16
CA GLU A 218 -5.21 -2.48 -14.51
C GLU A 218 -6.52 -2.43 -13.68
N PHE A 219 -6.84 -1.31 -13.01
CA PHE A 219 -8.15 -1.13 -12.37
C PHE A 219 -9.32 -1.09 -13.37
N ILE A 220 -9.15 -0.50 -14.56
CA ILE A 220 -10.17 -0.49 -15.61
C ILE A 220 -10.41 -1.92 -16.14
N ASP A 221 -9.33 -2.66 -16.44
CA ASP A 221 -9.41 -4.05 -16.90
C ASP A 221 -10.14 -4.96 -15.90
N VAL A 222 -9.80 -4.84 -14.60
CA VAL A 222 -10.44 -5.62 -13.53
C VAL A 222 -11.92 -5.26 -13.40
N TYR A 223 -12.27 -3.98 -13.50
CA TYR A 223 -13.66 -3.53 -13.45
C TYR A 223 -14.47 -4.06 -14.63
N ASN A 224 -13.93 -3.97 -15.85
CA ASN A 224 -14.57 -4.49 -17.05
C ASN A 224 -14.78 -6.00 -16.97
N ALA A 225 -13.77 -6.76 -16.49
CA ALA A 225 -13.90 -8.20 -16.29
C ALA A 225 -14.99 -8.56 -15.28
N LEU A 226 -15.13 -7.81 -14.18
CA LEU A 226 -16.23 -8.00 -13.22
C LEU A 226 -17.60 -7.65 -13.81
N CYS A 227 -17.68 -6.64 -14.67
CA CYS A 227 -18.94 -6.27 -15.33
C CYS A 227 -19.40 -7.30 -16.36
N ILE A 228 -18.47 -7.91 -17.11
CA ILE A 228 -18.79 -8.99 -18.06
C ILE A 228 -19.19 -10.27 -17.29
N TYR A 229 -18.47 -10.60 -16.20
CA TYR A 229 -18.78 -11.80 -15.42
C TYR A 229 -20.14 -11.75 -14.71
N PHE A 230 -20.55 -10.56 -14.25
CA PHE A 230 -21.86 -10.34 -13.62
C PHE A 230 -22.84 -9.63 -14.56
N GLU A 231 -22.74 -9.82 -15.87
CA GLU A 231 -23.55 -9.08 -16.84
C GLU A 231 -25.06 -9.34 -16.63
N ASP A 232 -25.44 -10.60 -16.39
CA ASP A 232 -26.84 -10.97 -16.15
C ASP A 232 -27.35 -10.49 -14.78
N GLU A 233 -26.54 -10.52 -13.73
CA GLU A 233 -26.89 -9.89 -12.45
C GLU A 233 -27.04 -8.38 -12.54
N LEU A 234 -26.17 -7.70 -13.29
CA LEU A 234 -26.24 -6.26 -13.52
C LEU A 234 -27.48 -5.88 -14.34
N LYS A 235 -27.82 -6.63 -15.39
CA LYS A 235 -29.05 -6.44 -16.19
C LYS A 235 -30.33 -6.69 -15.37
N SER A 236 -30.31 -7.73 -14.53
CA SER A 236 -31.46 -8.10 -13.69
C SER A 236 -31.57 -7.31 -12.38
N ASN A 237 -30.59 -6.42 -12.09
CA ASN A 237 -30.45 -5.70 -10.83
C ASN A 237 -30.47 -6.63 -9.60
N THR A 238 -29.90 -7.83 -9.74
CA THR A 238 -29.78 -8.81 -8.66
C THR A 238 -28.40 -8.70 -8.01
N HIS A 239 -28.35 -8.78 -6.68
CA HIS A 239 -27.12 -8.54 -5.91
C HIS A 239 -26.64 -9.81 -5.21
N THR A 240 -26.04 -10.73 -5.97
CA THR A 240 -25.54 -12.00 -5.42
C THR A 240 -24.43 -11.76 -4.38
N PRO A 241 -24.29 -12.61 -3.34
CA PRO A 241 -23.27 -12.43 -2.32
C PRO A 241 -21.83 -12.43 -2.86
N LEU A 242 -21.58 -13.11 -3.99
CA LEU A 242 -20.27 -13.12 -4.64
C LEU A 242 -19.99 -11.81 -5.38
N MET A 243 -20.95 -11.32 -6.18
CA MET A 243 -20.91 -10.01 -6.83
C MET A 243 -20.64 -8.89 -5.83
N ARG A 244 -21.44 -8.83 -4.76
CA ARG A 244 -21.27 -7.86 -3.66
C ARG A 244 -19.87 -7.92 -3.05
N TYR A 245 -19.35 -9.11 -2.81
CA TYR A 245 -18.02 -9.32 -2.25
C TYR A 245 -16.90 -8.86 -3.20
N LEU A 246 -16.96 -9.24 -4.47
CA LEU A 246 -15.92 -8.90 -5.45
C LEU A 246 -15.88 -7.41 -5.76
N PHE A 247 -17.04 -6.76 -5.99
CA PHE A 247 -17.09 -5.30 -6.15
C PHE A 247 -16.67 -4.56 -4.87
N THR A 248 -16.98 -5.07 -3.68
CA THR A 248 -16.46 -4.47 -2.42
C THR A 248 -14.93 -4.56 -2.33
N LYS A 249 -14.34 -5.71 -2.65
CA LYS A 249 -12.87 -5.88 -2.64
C LYS A 249 -12.21 -5.00 -3.71
N TYR A 250 -12.79 -4.89 -4.90
CA TYR A 250 -12.35 -3.96 -5.94
C TYR A 250 -12.37 -2.50 -5.44
N THR A 251 -13.51 -2.03 -4.93
CA THR A 251 -13.70 -0.64 -4.51
C THR A 251 -12.79 -0.26 -3.33
N THR A 252 -12.64 -1.14 -2.34
CA THR A 252 -11.73 -0.89 -1.20
C THR A 252 -10.26 -0.84 -1.63
N LYS A 253 -9.86 -1.59 -2.67
CA LYS A 253 -8.53 -1.47 -3.28
C LYS A 253 -8.36 -0.17 -4.06
N LEU A 254 -9.35 0.22 -4.86
CA LEU A 254 -9.35 1.49 -5.61
C LEU A 254 -9.25 2.71 -4.67
N ILE A 255 -10.00 2.69 -3.57
CA ILE A 255 -9.93 3.72 -2.52
C ILE A 255 -8.55 3.77 -1.86
N SER A 256 -8.00 2.60 -1.51
CA SER A 256 -6.65 2.53 -0.93
C SER A 256 -5.58 3.04 -1.90
N PHE A 257 -5.74 2.81 -3.20
CA PHE A 257 -4.86 3.37 -4.23
C PHE A 257 -5.01 4.90 -4.31
N LYS A 258 -6.24 5.42 -4.43
CA LYS A 258 -6.55 6.86 -4.46
C LYS A 258 -5.89 7.64 -3.32
N ARG A 259 -6.03 7.16 -2.08
CA ARG A 259 -5.47 7.81 -0.89
C ARG A 259 -3.93 7.91 -0.90
N ARG A 260 -3.26 6.91 -1.45
CA ARG A 260 -1.79 6.81 -1.39
C ARG A 260 -1.11 7.46 -2.60
N ILE A 261 -1.79 7.61 -3.75
CA ILE A 261 -1.21 8.36 -4.87
C ILE A 261 -1.19 9.88 -4.64
N SER A 262 -2.09 10.40 -3.78
CA SER A 262 -2.02 11.80 -3.33
C SER A 262 -0.80 12.12 -2.46
N GLU A 263 -0.07 11.10 -1.99
CA GLU A 263 1.17 11.25 -1.21
C GLU A 263 2.43 11.19 -2.11
N LEU A 264 2.27 10.91 -3.42
CA LEU A 264 3.39 10.80 -4.36
C LEU A 264 3.92 12.16 -4.81
N VAL A 265 5.23 12.35 -4.65
CA VAL A 265 5.93 13.57 -5.08
C VAL A 265 5.71 13.82 -6.58
N GLY A 266 5.16 14.98 -6.91
CA GLY A 266 4.90 15.43 -8.28
C GLY A 266 3.56 15.01 -8.89
N TYR A 267 2.73 14.23 -8.20
CA TYR A 267 1.39 13.95 -8.66
C TYR A 267 0.48 15.19 -8.49
N THR A 268 0.22 15.91 -9.58
CA THR A 268 -0.62 17.12 -9.61
C THR A 268 -2.10 16.84 -9.93
N GLY A 269 -2.51 15.56 -9.99
CA GLY A 269 -3.87 15.16 -10.38
C GLY A 269 -4.15 15.15 -11.89
N GLY A 270 -3.17 15.50 -12.74
CA GLY A 270 -3.33 15.53 -14.20
C GLY A 270 -3.68 14.17 -14.82
N GLU A 271 -3.19 13.07 -14.24
CA GLU A 271 -3.69 11.72 -14.53
C GLU A 271 -4.94 11.42 -13.71
N SER A 272 -6.07 11.99 -14.12
CA SER A 272 -7.28 11.95 -13.31
C SER A 272 -7.81 10.53 -13.09
N LEU A 273 -8.06 10.17 -11.82
CA LEU A 273 -8.79 8.96 -11.43
C LEU A 273 -10.24 8.96 -11.94
N GLU A 274 -10.76 10.07 -12.47
CA GLU A 274 -12.07 10.17 -13.13
C GLU A 274 -12.15 9.32 -14.42
N GLN A 275 -11.02 8.79 -14.90
CA GLN A 275 -10.96 7.74 -15.92
C GLN A 275 -11.65 6.44 -15.45
N ILE A 276 -11.64 6.15 -14.14
CA ILE A 276 -12.27 4.95 -13.57
C ILE A 276 -13.74 5.27 -13.26
N ARG A 277 -14.58 5.20 -14.30
CA ARG A 277 -16.03 5.46 -14.20
C ARG A 277 -16.80 4.20 -13.79
N ILE A 278 -17.10 4.11 -12.50
CA ILE A 278 -17.97 3.06 -11.96
C ILE A 278 -19.43 3.38 -12.29
N SER A 279 -20.14 2.45 -12.92
CA SER A 279 -21.53 2.62 -13.36
C SER A 279 -22.50 2.75 -12.19
N GLU A 280 -23.62 3.42 -12.40
CA GLU A 280 -24.61 3.65 -11.34
C GLU A 280 -25.22 2.32 -10.82
N HIS A 281 -25.37 1.31 -11.68
CA HIS A 281 -25.74 -0.05 -11.28
C HIS A 281 -24.74 -0.62 -10.27
N VAL A 282 -23.44 -0.55 -10.55
CA VAL A 282 -22.38 -1.01 -9.64
C VAL A 282 -22.34 -0.17 -8.35
N ARG A 283 -22.56 1.14 -8.44
CA ARG A 283 -22.60 2.05 -7.27
C ARG A 283 -23.74 1.71 -6.31
N ASN A 284 -24.85 1.15 -6.79
CA ASN A 284 -25.99 0.75 -5.97
C ASN A 284 -25.85 -0.63 -5.30
N ILE A 285 -24.83 -1.42 -5.66
CA ILE A 285 -24.55 -2.73 -5.03
C ILE A 285 -24.29 -2.54 -3.51
N PRO A 286 -25.00 -3.27 -2.62
CA PRO A 286 -24.75 -3.20 -1.19
C PRO A 286 -23.41 -3.85 -0.79
N VAL A 287 -22.64 -3.18 0.06
CA VAL A 287 -21.30 -3.62 0.52
C VAL A 287 -21.35 -5.01 1.17
N GLN A 288 -20.32 -5.83 0.93
CA GLN A 288 -20.09 -7.09 1.63
C GLN A 288 -18.59 -7.37 1.75
N SER A 289 -18.02 -7.16 2.94
CA SER A 289 -16.56 -7.18 3.15
C SER A 289 -15.98 -8.55 3.54
N TYR A 290 -16.85 -9.55 3.71
CA TYR A 290 -16.55 -10.92 4.10
C TYR A 290 -16.99 -11.93 3.03
N THR A 291 -16.26 -13.03 2.92
CA THR A 291 -16.50 -14.07 1.90
C THR A 291 -17.88 -14.74 2.08
N PRO A 292 -18.61 -15.06 0.99
CA PRO A 292 -19.86 -15.83 1.06
C PRO A 292 -19.75 -17.18 1.79
N ARG A 293 -20.90 -17.71 2.26
CA ARG A 293 -20.97 -18.98 2.97
C ARG A 293 -20.45 -20.15 2.12
N GLY A 294 -19.75 -21.08 2.77
CA GLY A 294 -19.28 -22.32 2.14
C GLY A 294 -17.94 -22.22 1.41
N MET A 295 -17.27 -21.06 1.48
CA MET A 295 -15.99 -20.77 0.82
C MET A 295 -14.80 -20.64 1.80
N THR A 296 -14.97 -20.91 3.10
CA THR A 296 -13.93 -20.63 4.11
C THR A 296 -13.75 -21.75 5.11
N GLU A 297 -12.56 -21.77 5.71
CA GLU A 297 -12.17 -22.68 6.81
C GLU A 297 -13.01 -22.46 8.08
N ARG A 298 -12.84 -23.35 9.07
CA ARG A 298 -13.43 -23.17 10.41
C ARG A 298 -12.82 -21.94 11.09
N PRO A 299 -13.58 -21.23 11.94
CA PRO A 299 -13.05 -20.12 12.69
C PRO A 299 -11.99 -20.57 13.70
N ASP A 300 -10.97 -19.73 13.90
CA ASP A 300 -9.80 -20.06 14.72
C ASP A 300 -9.33 -18.86 15.57
N LEU A 301 -8.73 -19.13 16.72
CA LEU A 301 -8.14 -18.14 17.63
C LEU A 301 -6.61 -18.12 17.39
N ILE A 302 -6.15 -17.14 16.63
CA ILE A 302 -4.71 -17.00 16.30
C ILE A 302 -3.91 -16.52 17.51
N TYR A 303 -4.48 -15.61 18.30
CA TYR A 303 -3.78 -14.94 19.40
C TYR A 303 -4.76 -14.41 20.44
N GLY A 304 -4.32 -14.35 21.70
CA GLY A 304 -4.98 -13.63 22.78
C GLY A 304 -5.31 -14.49 24.01
N ASP A 305 -5.84 -13.86 25.06
CA ASP A 305 -6.20 -14.57 26.29
C ASP A 305 -7.42 -15.48 26.09
N VAL A 306 -7.23 -16.78 26.31
CA VAL A 306 -8.27 -17.80 26.23
C VAL A 306 -9.40 -17.57 27.27
N LYS A 307 -9.10 -16.97 28.43
CA LYS A 307 -10.13 -16.61 29.41
C LYS A 307 -11.03 -15.49 28.87
N LEU A 308 -10.43 -14.43 28.32
CA LEU A 308 -11.16 -13.37 27.63
C LEU A 308 -11.97 -13.93 26.45
N TYR A 309 -11.39 -14.79 25.60
CA TYR A 309 -12.11 -15.42 24.49
C TYR A 309 -13.31 -16.24 24.96
N ASN A 310 -13.18 -17.02 26.02
CA ASN A 310 -14.27 -17.84 26.56
C ASN A 310 -15.41 -17.02 27.17
N LYS A 311 -15.12 -15.83 27.71
CA LYS A 311 -16.15 -14.85 28.14
C LYS A 311 -16.94 -14.26 26.95
N MET A 312 -16.35 -14.19 25.76
CA MET A 312 -17.03 -13.60 24.60
C MET A 312 -18.30 -14.39 24.20
N PRO A 313 -19.31 -13.70 23.62
CA PRO A 313 -20.56 -14.31 23.19
C PRO A 313 -20.38 -15.58 22.36
N GLY A 314 -21.18 -16.61 22.65
CA GLY A 314 -21.15 -17.88 21.91
C GLY A 314 -21.53 -17.74 20.42
N SER A 315 -22.11 -16.61 20.00
CA SER A 315 -22.29 -16.23 18.60
C SER A 315 -20.98 -15.81 17.93
N LEU A 316 -20.17 -14.95 18.58
CA LEU A 316 -18.82 -14.60 18.13
C LEU A 316 -17.97 -15.85 17.96
N ARG A 317 -17.90 -16.72 18.98
CA ARG A 317 -17.04 -17.91 18.94
C ARG A 317 -17.42 -18.94 17.87
N ARG A 318 -18.69 -18.96 17.41
CA ARG A 318 -19.17 -19.90 16.39
C ARG A 318 -19.11 -19.34 14.96
N GLN A 319 -19.32 -18.04 14.78
CA GLN A 319 -19.31 -17.36 13.47
C GLN A 319 -18.74 -15.94 13.60
N PRO A 320 -17.42 -15.78 13.89
CA PRO A 320 -16.81 -14.46 14.16
C PRO A 320 -17.11 -13.42 13.10
N ALA A 321 -16.94 -13.74 11.81
CA ALA A 321 -17.18 -12.82 10.70
C ALA A 321 -18.63 -12.36 10.69
N ARG A 322 -19.59 -13.28 10.79
CA ARG A 322 -21.02 -12.92 10.76
C ARG A 322 -21.44 -12.08 11.98
N PHE A 323 -20.90 -12.38 13.16
CA PHE A 323 -21.19 -11.61 14.36
C PHE A 323 -20.62 -10.20 14.24
N ILE A 324 -19.33 -10.07 13.90
CA ILE A 324 -18.62 -8.78 13.84
C ILE A 324 -19.19 -7.90 12.72
N GLU A 325 -19.48 -8.46 11.55
CA GLU A 325 -19.99 -7.68 10.41
C GLU A 325 -21.41 -7.13 10.64
N ALA A 326 -22.17 -7.76 11.54
CA ALA A 326 -23.48 -7.28 11.99
C ALA A 326 -23.42 -6.20 13.10
N LEU A 327 -22.26 -5.96 13.70
CA LEU A 327 -22.07 -4.87 14.68
C LEU A 327 -22.18 -3.48 14.01
N PRO A 328 -22.49 -2.42 14.78
CA PRO A 328 -22.41 -1.05 14.28
C PRO A 328 -20.98 -0.68 13.84
N ASN A 329 -20.88 0.14 12.79
CA ASN A 329 -19.60 0.67 12.32
C ASN A 329 -19.01 1.66 13.34
N TYR A 330 -17.68 1.75 13.42
CA TYR A 330 -17.00 2.70 14.29
C TYR A 330 -17.37 4.15 13.93
N ARG A 331 -17.84 4.91 14.93
CA ARG A 331 -18.36 6.27 14.76
C ARG A 331 -17.22 7.30 14.74
N ARG A 332 -16.27 7.14 13.83
CA ARG A 332 -15.21 8.14 13.56
C ARG A 332 -15.82 9.44 12.99
N PRO A 333 -15.24 10.63 13.29
CA PRO A 333 -15.79 11.92 12.88
C PRO A 333 -16.20 12.03 11.42
N SER A 334 -15.30 11.71 10.48
CA SER A 334 -15.59 11.89 9.05
C SER A 334 -16.77 11.03 8.57
N PHE A 335 -17.01 9.86 9.18
CA PHE A 335 -18.17 9.03 8.88
C PHE A 335 -19.47 9.61 9.46
N VAL A 336 -19.44 10.13 10.70
CA VAL A 336 -20.62 10.73 11.35
C VAL A 336 -21.04 12.01 10.63
N VAL A 337 -20.09 12.88 10.27
CA VAL A 337 -20.36 14.11 9.50
C VAL A 337 -20.97 13.78 8.14
N TRP A 338 -20.47 12.76 7.44
CA TRP A 338 -21.04 12.31 6.17
C TRP A 338 -22.48 11.78 6.33
N LEU A 339 -22.74 10.93 7.33
CA LEU A 339 -24.10 10.43 7.61
C LEU A 339 -25.07 11.59 7.87
N THR A 340 -24.70 12.54 8.72
CA THR A 340 -25.52 13.72 9.03
C THR A 340 -25.76 14.57 7.78
N LYS A 341 -24.73 14.83 6.96
CA LYS A 341 -24.85 15.59 5.70
C LYS A 341 -25.80 14.92 4.69
N LYS A 342 -25.93 13.60 4.73
CA LYS A 342 -26.84 12.81 3.89
C LYS A 342 -28.23 12.59 4.49
N GLY A 343 -28.46 12.98 5.75
CA GLY A 343 -29.69 12.65 6.48
C GLY A 343 -29.83 11.15 6.78
N TYR A 344 -28.72 10.40 6.84
CA TYR A 344 -28.73 8.94 7.04
C TYR A 344 -28.57 8.55 8.51
N GLY A 345 -29.30 7.50 8.92
CA GLY A 345 -29.15 6.84 10.21
C GLY A 345 -27.87 6.01 10.31
N ALA A 346 -27.47 5.69 11.55
CA ALA A 346 -26.26 4.89 11.83
C ALA A 346 -26.38 3.42 11.37
N ASP A 347 -27.60 2.97 11.05
CA ASP A 347 -27.97 1.66 10.54
C ASP A 347 -28.00 1.58 9.00
N LYS A 348 -27.68 2.69 8.29
CA LYS A 348 -27.62 2.75 6.82
C LYS A 348 -26.79 1.60 6.26
N LYS A 349 -27.45 0.72 5.49
CA LYS A 349 -26.77 -0.26 4.64
C LYS A 349 -25.98 0.48 3.56
N LEU A 350 -24.66 0.40 3.65
CA LEU A 350 -23.76 1.10 2.73
C LEU A 350 -23.71 0.42 1.36
N THR A 351 -23.55 1.21 0.31
CA THR A 351 -23.34 0.76 -1.07
C THR A 351 -21.92 1.02 -1.54
N ILE A 352 -21.54 0.47 -2.70
CA ILE A 352 -20.27 0.78 -3.37
C ILE A 352 -20.13 2.30 -3.64
N GLY A 353 -21.22 2.97 -4.00
CA GLY A 353 -21.27 4.42 -4.18
C GLY A 353 -20.95 5.19 -2.90
N ASP A 354 -21.50 4.75 -1.76
CA ASP A 354 -21.21 5.35 -0.44
C ASP A 354 -19.71 5.24 -0.10
N LEU A 355 -19.08 4.08 -0.37
CA LEU A 355 -17.63 3.90 -0.15
C LEU A 355 -16.78 4.85 -1.01
N LEU A 356 -17.14 4.99 -2.29
CA LEU A 356 -16.43 5.86 -3.24
C LEU A 356 -16.53 7.34 -2.85
N GLU A 357 -17.68 7.77 -2.31
CA GLU A 357 -17.86 9.13 -1.80
C GLU A 357 -17.12 9.38 -0.48
N LEU A 358 -17.14 8.41 0.45
CA LEU A 358 -16.43 8.50 1.73
C LEU A 358 -14.89 8.50 1.56
N GLY A 359 -14.36 7.86 0.54
CA GLY A 359 -12.91 7.73 0.34
C GLY A 359 -12.21 6.83 1.38
N PHE A 360 -12.97 6.01 2.13
CA PHE A 360 -12.46 4.96 3.01
C PHE A 360 -13.53 3.87 3.24
N ASP A 361 -13.13 2.77 3.86
CA ASP A 361 -14.03 1.66 4.25
C ASP A 361 -14.46 1.81 5.73
N PRO A 362 -15.65 2.40 6.04
CA PRO A 362 -16.17 2.47 7.41
C PRO A 362 -16.56 1.10 7.98
N THR A 363 -16.71 0.06 7.15
CA THR A 363 -17.06 -1.29 7.62
C THR A 363 -15.86 -2.03 8.21
N ARG A 364 -14.64 -1.50 8.06
CA ARG A 364 -13.40 -2.12 8.57
C ARG A 364 -13.32 -2.12 10.10
N LEU A 365 -13.91 -1.11 10.75
CA LEU A 365 -13.90 -0.96 12.19
C LEU A 365 -15.32 -1.09 12.73
N LYS A 366 -15.50 -1.93 13.74
CA LYS A 366 -16.81 -2.29 14.31
C LYS A 366 -16.80 -2.07 15.82
N GLU A 367 -17.85 -1.45 16.36
CA GLU A 367 -17.96 -1.23 17.81
C GLU A 367 -18.61 -2.42 18.50
N PHE A 368 -18.04 -2.83 19.62
CA PHE A 368 -18.56 -3.88 20.47
C PHE A 368 -18.57 -3.41 21.93
N SER A 369 -19.49 -3.91 22.74
CA SER A 369 -19.59 -3.58 24.17
C SER A 369 -20.16 -4.77 24.92
N GLU A 370 -19.52 -5.14 26.02
CA GLU A 370 -19.79 -6.35 26.82
C GLU A 370 -19.30 -6.08 28.25
N GLU A 371 -20.05 -6.50 29.29
CA GLU A 371 -19.67 -6.31 30.71
C GLU A 371 -19.23 -4.85 31.07
N ASN A 372 -19.89 -3.81 30.51
CA ASN A 372 -19.55 -2.38 30.58
C ASN A 372 -18.24 -1.93 29.89
N GLU A 373 -17.42 -2.86 29.43
CA GLU A 373 -16.22 -2.57 28.63
C GLU A 373 -16.58 -2.27 27.17
N LYS A 374 -15.77 -1.44 26.52
CA LYS A 374 -15.95 -1.04 25.12
C LYS A 374 -14.76 -1.48 24.28
N TYR A 375 -15.07 -2.08 23.14
CA TYR A 375 -14.09 -2.67 22.25
C TYR A 375 -14.29 -2.22 20.81
N ILE A 376 -13.24 -2.37 20.02
CA ILE A 376 -13.28 -2.26 18.56
C ILE A 376 -12.79 -3.59 17.99
N PHE A 377 -13.52 -4.12 17.00
CA PHE A 377 -12.96 -5.10 16.07
C PHE A 377 -12.44 -4.39 14.82
N GLU A 378 -11.18 -4.63 14.48
CA GLU A 378 -10.60 -4.26 13.19
C GLU A 378 -10.55 -5.48 12.26
N ARG A 379 -11.13 -5.37 11.07
CA ARG A 379 -10.94 -6.34 9.99
C ARG A 379 -9.58 -6.10 9.31
N LEU A 380 -8.76 -7.16 9.27
CA LEU A 380 -7.44 -7.21 8.66
C LEU A 380 -7.39 -8.32 7.60
N GLN A 381 -6.48 -8.21 6.62
CA GLN A 381 -6.19 -9.32 5.71
C GLN A 381 -5.34 -10.39 6.41
N LEU A 382 -5.58 -11.66 6.08
CA LEU A 382 -4.84 -12.80 6.66
C LEU A 382 -3.32 -12.68 6.50
N ARG A 383 -2.84 -12.23 5.34
CA ARG A 383 -1.40 -12.04 5.04
C ARG A 383 -0.68 -11.00 5.92
N LEU A 384 -1.42 -10.17 6.66
CA LEU A 384 -0.88 -9.15 7.55
C LEU A 384 -0.85 -9.61 9.02
N VAL A 385 -1.34 -10.82 9.31
CA VAL A 385 -1.38 -11.38 10.67
C VAL A 385 0.02 -11.56 11.24
N ASP A 386 0.97 -12.16 10.50
CA ASP A 386 2.32 -12.41 11.01
C ASP A 386 3.05 -11.09 11.33
N ALA A 387 2.91 -10.09 10.47
CA ALA A 387 3.44 -8.75 10.71
C ALA A 387 2.78 -8.08 11.93
N LEU A 388 1.47 -8.28 12.15
CA LEU A 388 0.77 -7.81 13.34
C LEU A 388 1.23 -8.54 14.61
N LEU A 389 1.50 -9.85 14.56
CA LEU A 389 2.03 -10.61 15.69
C LEU A 389 3.42 -10.10 16.10
N GLN A 390 4.29 -9.85 15.14
CA GLN A 390 5.60 -9.21 15.38
C GLN A 390 5.47 -7.82 16.00
N LYS A 391 4.54 -6.98 15.50
CA LYS A 391 4.24 -5.66 16.11
C LYS A 391 3.66 -5.80 17.52
N THR A 392 2.84 -6.82 17.77
CA THR A 392 2.19 -7.05 19.07
C THR A 392 3.21 -7.33 20.18
N GLY A 393 4.27 -8.10 19.90
CA GLY A 393 5.38 -8.28 20.85
C GLY A 393 6.01 -6.96 21.26
N LYS A 394 6.34 -6.10 20.28
CA LYS A 394 6.92 -4.76 20.52
C LYS A 394 5.96 -3.81 21.24
N LEU A 395 4.66 -3.87 20.96
CA LEU A 395 3.66 -3.08 21.68
C LEU A 395 3.57 -3.49 23.16
N LEU A 396 3.67 -4.77 23.48
CA LEU A 396 3.69 -5.24 24.87
C LEU A 396 4.96 -4.79 25.60
N GLU A 397 6.10 -4.83 24.94
CA GLU A 397 7.36 -4.28 25.46
C GLU A 397 7.27 -2.76 25.72
N LEU A 398 6.78 -1.99 24.74
CA LEU A 398 6.53 -0.55 24.89
C LEU A 398 5.56 -0.23 26.02
N LYS A 399 4.52 -1.06 26.22
CA LYS A 399 3.50 -0.83 27.24
C LYS A 399 4.07 -0.81 28.66
N GLU A 400 5.04 -1.68 28.96
CA GLU A 400 5.71 -1.69 30.27
C GLU A 400 6.72 -0.54 30.40
N ARG A 401 7.43 -0.20 29.31
CA ARG A 401 8.42 0.90 29.28
C ARG A 401 7.78 2.30 29.35
N LEU A 402 6.59 2.50 28.76
CA LEU A 402 5.87 3.78 28.70
C LEU A 402 4.93 4.03 29.89
N LYS A 403 4.95 3.16 30.91
CA LYS A 403 4.06 3.22 32.05
C LYS A 403 4.25 4.52 32.83
N ASN A 404 3.21 5.36 32.86
CA ASN A 404 3.18 6.71 33.44
C ASN A 404 4.13 7.72 32.75
N THR A 405 4.60 7.44 31.54
CA THR A 405 5.44 8.37 30.76
C THR A 405 4.58 9.45 30.10
N SER A 406 5.10 10.68 30.04
CA SER A 406 4.47 11.79 29.30
C SER A 406 5.49 12.56 28.47
N ILE A 407 5.03 13.16 27.37
CA ILE A 407 5.82 14.02 26.48
C ILE A 407 5.13 15.38 26.40
N PHE A 408 5.83 16.45 26.79
CA PHE A 408 5.28 17.80 26.86
C PHE A 408 3.94 17.90 27.64
N GLY A 409 3.77 17.08 28.69
CA GLY A 409 2.52 16.95 29.46
C GLY A 409 1.50 15.96 28.90
N THR A 410 1.63 15.55 27.63
CA THR A 410 0.74 14.57 27.00
C THR A 410 1.03 13.16 27.53
N LEU A 411 0.05 12.49 28.13
CA LEU A 411 0.22 11.12 28.64
C LEU A 411 0.33 10.12 27.47
N LEU A 412 1.22 9.14 27.61
CA LEU A 412 1.42 8.08 26.61
C LEU A 412 0.77 6.78 27.06
N GLU A 413 0.04 6.13 26.15
CA GLU A 413 -0.59 4.84 26.39
C GLU A 413 -0.38 3.89 25.20
N VAL A 414 -0.49 2.58 25.43
CA VAL A 414 -0.37 1.55 24.38
C VAL A 414 -1.63 0.68 24.37
N ASN A 415 -2.23 0.51 23.18
CA ASN A 415 -3.47 -0.24 22.97
C ASN A 415 -3.22 -1.50 22.10
N PRO A 416 -2.53 -2.53 22.64
CA PRO A 416 -2.20 -3.74 21.88
C PRO A 416 -3.45 -4.57 21.53
N PRO A 417 -3.35 -5.48 20.53
CA PRO A 417 -4.36 -6.51 20.32
C PRO A 417 -4.67 -7.33 21.58
N LEU A 418 -5.95 -7.58 21.83
CA LEU A 418 -6.45 -8.44 22.91
C LEU A 418 -6.72 -9.86 22.42
N LEU A 419 -7.34 -9.98 21.24
CA LEU A 419 -7.63 -11.24 20.54
C LEU A 419 -7.40 -11.03 19.03
N ILE A 420 -6.98 -12.08 18.31
CA ILE A 420 -6.99 -12.14 16.85
C ILE A 420 -7.75 -13.40 16.42
N LEU A 421 -8.87 -13.22 15.72
CA LEU A 421 -9.73 -14.29 15.23
C LEU A 421 -9.62 -14.44 13.72
N LYS A 422 -9.54 -15.66 13.21
CA LYS A 422 -9.61 -16.00 11.78
C LYS A 422 -11.02 -16.43 11.43
N ASP A 423 -11.68 -15.77 10.48
CA ASP A 423 -12.94 -16.25 9.88
C ASP A 423 -13.26 -15.52 8.56
N GLY A 424 -14.08 -16.10 7.68
CA GLY A 424 -14.64 -15.37 6.54
C GLY A 424 -13.61 -14.84 5.54
N GLY A 425 -12.41 -15.42 5.49
CA GLY A 425 -11.29 -14.97 4.63
C GLY A 425 -10.53 -13.75 5.15
N ASN A 426 -10.81 -13.28 6.36
CA ASN A 426 -10.16 -12.15 7.01
C ASN A 426 -9.66 -12.56 8.42
N ALA A 427 -8.80 -11.72 9.01
CA ALA A 427 -8.56 -11.71 10.45
C ALA A 427 -9.37 -10.58 11.09
N TYR A 428 -9.79 -10.76 12.34
CA TYR A 428 -10.47 -9.74 13.14
C TYR A 428 -9.71 -9.53 14.44
N VAL A 429 -9.23 -8.31 14.65
CA VAL A 429 -8.40 -7.91 15.78
C VAL A 429 -9.27 -7.20 16.80
N LEU A 430 -9.43 -7.77 17.98
CA LEU A 430 -10.09 -7.12 19.11
C LEU A 430 -9.10 -6.18 19.81
N ARG A 431 -9.47 -4.92 20.04
CA ARG A 431 -8.75 -3.94 20.86
C ARG A 431 -9.70 -3.25 21.82
N ARG A 432 -9.18 -2.60 22.87
CA ARG A 432 -10.00 -1.67 23.67
C ARG A 432 -10.38 -0.47 22.82
N LYS A 433 -11.61 0.04 22.98
CA LYS A 433 -12.02 1.31 22.37
C LYS A 433 -11.36 2.45 23.14
N ILE A 434 -10.47 3.17 22.48
CA ILE A 434 -9.84 4.39 23.00
C ILE A 434 -10.66 5.63 22.68
N GLU A 435 -10.49 6.69 23.46
CA GLU A 435 -11.14 7.99 23.24
C GLU A 435 -10.29 8.89 22.33
N GLY A 436 -10.03 8.41 21.12
CA GLY A 436 -9.19 9.10 20.16
C GLY A 436 -9.48 8.74 18.71
N ILE A 437 -8.87 9.52 17.81
CA ILE A 437 -8.92 9.33 16.36
C ILE A 437 -7.51 9.15 15.79
N HIS A 438 -7.42 8.58 14.60
CA HIS A 438 -6.14 8.41 13.90
C HIS A 438 -5.47 9.78 13.68
N TRP A 439 -4.16 9.86 13.78
CA TRP A 439 -3.45 11.14 13.65
C TRP A 439 -3.69 11.84 12.30
N ASP A 440 -3.77 11.11 11.18
CA ASP A 440 -4.20 11.67 9.87
C ASP A 440 -5.57 12.36 9.98
N GLU A 441 -6.54 11.70 10.62
CA GLU A 441 -7.91 12.23 10.75
C GLU A 441 -7.94 13.43 11.70
N ALA A 442 -7.11 13.45 12.74
CA ALA A 442 -6.91 14.64 13.57
C ALA A 442 -6.33 15.81 12.77
N MET A 443 -5.33 15.56 11.92
CA MET A 443 -4.75 16.58 11.05
C MET A 443 -5.77 17.11 10.04
N GLU A 444 -6.48 16.22 9.34
CA GLU A 444 -7.56 16.55 8.40
C GLU A 444 -8.65 17.38 9.09
N GLN A 445 -9.11 16.97 10.28
CA GLN A 445 -10.13 17.71 11.04
C GLN A 445 -9.64 19.09 11.47
N LEU A 446 -8.41 19.23 11.98
CA LEU A 446 -7.84 20.53 12.36
C LEU A 446 -7.71 21.49 11.17
N GLN A 447 -7.38 20.99 9.98
CA GLN A 447 -7.16 21.79 8.77
C GLN A 447 -8.43 22.11 7.99
N THR A 448 -9.46 21.25 8.05
CA THR A 448 -10.66 21.37 7.18
C THR A 448 -11.95 21.72 7.91
N ASN A 449 -12.04 21.48 9.22
CA ASN A 449 -13.25 21.79 9.98
C ASN A 449 -13.33 23.31 10.26
N PRO A 450 -14.37 24.02 9.78
CA PRO A 450 -14.49 25.48 9.99
C PRO A 450 -14.42 25.88 11.48
N SER A 451 -14.89 25.01 12.37
CA SER A 451 -14.88 25.22 13.83
C SER A 451 -13.48 25.18 14.45
N PHE A 452 -12.44 24.75 13.74
CA PHE A 452 -11.04 24.81 14.19
C PHE A 452 -10.21 25.80 13.39
N VAL A 453 -10.44 25.91 12.08
CA VAL A 453 -9.77 26.89 11.20
C VAL A 453 -9.89 28.32 11.75
N GLN A 454 -11.04 28.68 12.33
CA GLN A 454 -11.26 29.99 12.96
C GLN A 454 -10.38 30.25 14.21
N TYR A 455 -9.88 29.21 14.89
CA TYR A 455 -9.06 29.33 16.11
C TYR A 455 -7.57 29.02 15.87
N MET A 456 -7.19 28.52 14.69
CA MET A 456 -5.79 28.26 14.34
C MET A 456 -4.83 29.45 14.51
N PRO A 457 -5.23 30.73 14.31
CA PRO A 457 -4.35 31.87 14.59
C PRO A 457 -3.94 32.01 16.07
N HIS A 458 -4.68 31.40 16.99
CA HIS A 458 -4.53 31.57 18.43
C HIS A 458 -3.91 30.36 19.13
N VAL A 459 -4.11 29.15 18.59
CA VAL A 459 -3.53 27.91 19.14
C VAL A 459 -2.96 27.04 18.02
N ASN A 460 -1.64 26.88 18.00
CA ASN A 460 -0.92 26.08 16.99
C ASN A 460 -1.07 24.55 17.24
N LEU A 461 -2.30 24.04 17.21
CA LEU A 461 -2.62 22.64 17.48
C LEU A 461 -1.97 21.67 16.48
N GLU A 462 -1.83 22.07 15.22
CA GLU A 462 -1.09 21.30 14.20
C GLU A 462 0.40 21.16 14.57
N GLY A 463 1.06 22.27 14.94
CA GLY A 463 2.46 22.26 15.35
C GLY A 463 2.69 21.48 16.64
N ILE A 464 1.78 21.62 17.62
CA ILE A 464 1.78 20.82 18.86
C ILE A 464 1.66 19.34 18.52
N LEU A 465 0.71 18.95 17.66
CA LEU A 465 0.50 17.55 17.29
C LEU A 465 1.73 16.96 16.58
N LYS A 466 2.25 17.64 15.56
CA LYS A 466 3.45 17.20 14.82
C LYS A 466 4.67 17.09 15.74
N LYS A 467 4.90 18.07 16.62
CA LYS A 467 6.01 18.05 17.58
C LYS A 467 5.89 16.89 18.58
N SER A 468 4.70 16.65 19.13
CA SER A 468 4.46 15.57 20.08
C SER A 468 4.59 14.19 19.44
N LEU A 469 4.07 14.00 18.21
CA LEU A 469 4.21 12.74 17.47
C LEU A 469 5.65 12.45 17.06
N ASN A 470 6.40 13.44 16.56
CA ASN A 470 7.80 13.26 16.22
C ASN A 470 8.64 12.90 17.46
N LYS A 471 8.40 13.57 18.59
CA LYS A 471 9.09 13.23 19.86
C LYS A 471 8.69 11.84 20.36
N LEU A 472 7.41 11.47 20.28
CA LEU A 472 6.93 10.12 20.61
C LEU A 472 7.61 9.04 19.76
N HIS A 473 7.72 9.29 18.46
CA HIS A 473 8.36 8.37 17.53
C HIS A 473 9.84 8.15 17.88
N SER A 474 10.61 9.21 18.10
CA SER A 474 12.02 9.09 18.51
C SER A 474 12.21 8.43 19.88
N GLU A 475 11.32 8.67 20.86
CA GLU A 475 11.34 7.94 22.14
C GLU A 475 11.09 6.44 21.92
N VAL A 476 10.17 6.08 21.03
CA VAL A 476 9.87 4.67 20.69
C VAL A 476 11.06 3.98 20.01
N GLU A 477 11.76 4.66 19.11
CA GLU A 477 12.99 4.13 18.48
C GLU A 477 14.10 3.90 19.51
N VAL A 478 14.33 4.87 20.41
CA VAL A 478 15.31 4.76 21.51
C VAL A 478 14.95 3.62 22.46
N MET A 479 13.67 3.48 22.81
CA MET A 479 13.22 2.40 23.71
C MET A 479 13.35 1.02 23.08
N LEU A 480 13.06 0.87 21.79
CA LEU A 480 13.17 -0.42 21.08
C LEU A 480 14.58 -0.69 20.52
N GLY A 481 15.50 0.27 20.63
CA GLY A 481 16.89 0.14 20.17
C GLY A 481 17.01 -0.05 18.66
N MET A 482 16.08 0.49 17.88
CA MET A 482 16.06 0.31 16.43
C MET A 482 15.39 1.48 15.71
N GLU A 483 15.91 1.82 14.51
CA GLU A 483 15.24 2.74 13.59
C GLU A 483 13.93 2.13 13.09
N LEU A 484 12.88 2.95 13.03
CA LEU A 484 11.55 2.52 12.61
C LEU A 484 10.98 3.52 11.60
N PRO A 485 10.30 3.06 10.53
CA PRO A 485 9.40 3.93 9.78
C PRO A 485 8.34 4.52 10.71
N PHE A 486 7.97 5.78 10.49
CA PHE A 486 6.92 6.45 11.29
C PHE A 486 5.58 5.69 11.27
N ASP A 487 5.25 5.04 10.15
CA ASP A 487 4.07 4.19 9.96
C ASP A 487 4.23 2.75 10.49
N PHE A 488 5.32 2.44 11.21
CA PHE A 488 5.49 1.13 11.84
C PHE A 488 4.42 0.86 12.91
N PHE A 489 4.01 1.89 13.67
CA PHE A 489 2.86 1.82 14.57
C PHE A 489 1.77 2.78 14.14
N THR A 490 0.54 2.55 14.62
CA THR A 490 -0.58 3.46 14.39
C THR A 490 -0.72 4.40 15.57
N TYR A 491 -0.59 5.71 15.35
CA TYR A 491 -0.78 6.72 16.40
C TYR A 491 -2.21 7.27 16.43
N PHE A 492 -2.74 7.44 17.65
CA PHE A 492 -4.06 8.03 17.89
C PHE A 492 -3.96 9.20 18.87
N VAL A 493 -4.84 10.19 18.70
CA VAL A 493 -4.84 11.47 19.43
C VAL A 493 -6.12 11.61 20.23
N SER A 494 -6.03 12.11 21.48
CA SER A 494 -7.18 12.31 22.36
C SER A 494 -8.25 13.22 21.75
N TRP A 495 -9.46 12.67 21.59
CA TRP A 495 -10.54 13.31 20.83
C TRP A 495 -11.92 12.94 21.39
N ASN A 496 -12.78 13.94 21.53
CA ASN A 496 -14.18 13.73 21.89
C ASN A 496 -14.97 13.32 20.63
N LEU A 497 -15.19 12.02 20.47
CA LEU A 497 -15.93 11.44 19.34
C LEU A 497 -17.42 11.87 19.27
N ARG A 498 -17.98 12.45 20.34
CA ARG A 498 -19.38 12.92 20.37
C ARG A 498 -19.52 14.35 19.87
N THR A 499 -18.66 15.25 20.35
CA THR A 499 -18.67 16.68 19.96
C THR A 499 -17.76 16.98 18.77
N ASN A 500 -16.99 15.98 18.31
CA ASN A 500 -15.93 16.10 17.31
C ASN A 500 -14.91 17.20 17.66
N GLN A 501 -14.31 17.13 18.86
CA GLN A 501 -13.35 18.12 19.35
C GLN A 501 -12.05 17.47 19.84
N PRO A 502 -10.88 18.10 19.62
CA PRO A 502 -9.63 17.66 20.22
C PRO A 502 -9.70 17.81 21.74
N LYS A 503 -9.19 16.82 22.47
CA LYS A 503 -9.02 16.91 23.92
C LYS A 503 -7.65 17.51 24.23
N VAL A 504 -7.65 18.78 24.60
CA VAL A 504 -6.44 19.61 24.80
C VAL A 504 -6.49 20.21 26.19
N VAL A 505 -5.37 20.11 26.91
CA VAL A 505 -5.12 20.86 28.15
C VAL A 505 -4.45 22.17 27.76
N VAL A 506 -4.99 23.28 28.28
CA VAL A 506 -4.45 24.63 28.10
C VAL A 506 -4.03 25.14 29.49
N GLU A 507 -2.72 25.31 29.68
CA GLU A 507 -2.13 25.95 30.85
C GLU A 507 -1.67 27.38 30.46
N TYR A 508 -1.18 28.17 31.43
CA TYR A 508 -0.84 29.58 31.23
C TYR A 508 0.26 29.82 30.17
N ASP A 509 1.19 28.88 30.01
CA ASP A 509 2.39 29.00 29.16
C ASP A 509 2.46 27.96 28.02
N LYS A 510 1.56 26.97 28.00
CA LYS A 510 1.63 25.81 27.08
C LYS A 510 0.26 25.20 26.82
N SER A 511 0.14 24.49 25.70
CA SER A 511 -1.02 23.66 25.36
C SER A 511 -0.56 22.31 24.81
N PHE A 512 -1.25 21.24 25.18
CA PHE A 512 -0.90 19.87 24.81
C PHE A 512 -2.14 18.97 24.78
N PHE A 513 -2.07 17.84 24.07
CA PHE A 513 -3.17 16.88 24.02
C PHE A 513 -3.23 16.08 25.33
N GLU A 514 -4.42 15.69 25.79
CA GLU A 514 -4.53 14.88 27.02
C GLU A 514 -3.74 13.56 26.91
N ARG A 515 -3.89 12.85 25.77
CA ARG A 515 -3.29 11.53 25.54
C ARG A 515 -2.87 11.30 24.09
N LEU A 516 -1.82 10.50 23.92
CA LEU A 516 -1.48 9.82 22.67
C LEU A 516 -1.46 8.31 22.90
N TRP A 517 -2.02 7.54 21.96
CA TRP A 517 -1.94 6.07 21.97
C TRP A 517 -1.09 5.53 20.82
N ILE A 518 -0.34 4.46 21.10
CA ILE A 518 0.35 3.60 20.12
C ILE A 518 -0.43 2.29 19.96
N ALA A 519 -0.64 1.82 18.73
CA ALA A 519 -1.41 0.60 18.42
C ALA A 519 -0.91 -0.17 17.18
#